data_AF-A0A938UWZ3-F1
#
_entry.id   AF-A0A938UWZ3-F1
#
_cell.length_a   1.000
_cell.length_b   1.000
_cell.length_c   1.000
_cell.angle_alpha   90.00
_cell.angle_beta   90.00
_cell.angle_gamma   90.00
#
_symmetry.space_group_name_H-M   'P 1'
#
loop_
_entity.id
_entity.type
_entity.pdbx_description
1 polymer ?
#
loop_
_entity_poly.entity_id
_entity_poly.type
_entity_poly.pdbx_seq_one_letter_code
_entity_poly.pdbx_strand_id
1 'polypeptide(L)'
;MKTFASRSLSVLVFIVLLTSCASAQKADVPSAVQAASSPPVNESVKKTLPPPKPRAYYHFLRSQLKLREGKLDEAIGELREAIAHDDKEPSLRVDLASLYIYR
;
A
#
# COMPACT_ATOMS: atom_id res chain seq x y z
N MET A 1 11.41 -22.88 44.83
CA MET A 1 10.24 -21.96 44.88
C MET A 1 10.42 -20.68 44.06
N LYS A 2 11.64 -20.11 43.91
CA LYS A 2 11.89 -18.84 43.18
C LYS A 2 11.70 -18.89 41.66
N THR A 3 11.83 -20.07 41.03
CA THR A 3 11.66 -20.26 39.57
C THR A 3 10.20 -20.30 39.11
N PHE A 4 9.28 -20.70 40.00
CA PHE A 4 7.84 -20.71 39.70
C PHE A 4 7.26 -19.29 39.63
N ALA A 5 7.70 -18.41 40.54
CA ALA A 5 7.28 -17.00 40.54
C ALA A 5 7.76 -16.25 39.29
N SER A 6 8.99 -16.53 38.82
CA SER A 6 9.54 -15.92 37.60
C SER A 6 8.83 -16.38 36.32
N ARG A 7 8.49 -17.68 36.22
CA ARG A 7 7.70 -18.20 35.09
C ARG A 7 6.27 -17.67 35.11
N SER A 8 5.66 -17.58 36.29
CA SER A 8 4.32 -17.00 36.45
C SER A 8 4.31 -15.51 36.10
N LEU A 9 5.33 -14.75 36.50
CA LEU A 9 5.46 -13.34 36.18
C LEU A 9 5.66 -13.12 34.67
N SER A 10 6.47 -13.97 34.02
CA SER A 10 6.70 -13.92 32.58
C SER A 10 5.43 -14.23 31.78
N VAL A 11 4.66 -15.24 32.17
CA VAL A 11 3.36 -15.56 31.55
C VAL A 11 2.36 -14.41 31.74
N LEU A 12 2.34 -13.78 32.92
CA LEU A 12 1.44 -12.67 33.21
C LEU A 12 1.77 -11.42 32.39
N VAL A 13 3.06 -11.15 32.15
CA VAL A 13 3.52 -10.08 31.23
C VAL A 13 3.09 -10.36 29.78
N PHE A 14 3.22 -11.61 29.31
CA PHE A 14 2.76 -12.00 27.97
C PHE A 14 1.24 -11.83 27.79
N ILE A 15 0.43 -12.13 28.82
CA ILE A 15 -1.03 -11.94 28.76
C ILE A 15 -1.40 -10.46 28.67
N VAL A 16 -0.70 -9.58 29.40
CA VAL A 16 -0.94 -8.12 29.34
C VAL A 16 -0.58 -7.53 27.97
N LEU A 17 0.44 -8.06 27.29
CA LEU A 17 0.84 -7.58 25.96
C LEU A 17 -0.18 -7.93 24.86
N LEU A 18 -1.01 -8.96 25.05
CA LEU A 18 -1.95 -9.43 24.02
C LEU A 18 -3.33 -8.73 24.07
N THR A 19 -3.63 -7.93 25.09
CA THR A 19 -4.96 -7.29 25.26
C THR A 19 -5.05 -5.86 24.71
N SER A 20 -4.01 -5.35 24.05
CA SER A 20 -4.00 -3.98 23.50
C SER A 20 -4.38 -3.94 22.01
N CYS A 21 -5.62 -4.27 21.68
CA CYS A 21 -6.21 -3.98 20.36
C CYS A 21 -7.74 -3.85 20.45
N ALA A 22 -8.22 -2.76 21.05
CA ALA A 22 -9.58 -2.27 20.83
C ALA A 22 -9.67 -0.77 21.18
N SER A 23 -9.11 0.10 20.33
CA SER A 23 -9.50 1.52 20.32
C SER A 23 -10.40 1.73 19.11
N ALA A 24 -11.71 1.70 19.34
CA ALA A 24 -12.72 2.05 18.36
C ALA A 24 -12.80 3.57 18.24
N GLN A 25 -12.19 4.14 17.19
CA GLN A 25 -12.31 5.56 16.90
C GLN A 25 -13.54 5.79 16.02
N LYS A 26 -14.64 6.18 16.66
CA LYS A 26 -15.83 6.71 16.01
C LYS A 26 -15.49 8.13 15.54
N ALA A 27 -15.12 8.28 14.27
CA ALA A 27 -14.91 9.59 13.68
C ALA A 27 -16.28 10.22 13.39
N ASP A 28 -16.71 11.12 14.28
CA ASP A 28 -17.71 12.15 13.96
C ASP A 28 -17.17 12.98 12.80
N VAL A 29 -17.87 12.96 11.66
CA VAL A 29 -17.63 13.89 10.55
C VAL A 29 -18.60 15.06 10.74
N PRO A 30 -18.13 16.28 11.01
CA PRO A 30 -18.97 17.46 10.95
C PRO A 30 -19.46 17.65 9.52
N SER A 31 -20.78 17.59 9.39
CA SER A 31 -21.54 18.12 8.28
C SER A 31 -21.16 19.60 8.02
N ALA A 32 -21.25 20.01 6.76
CA ALA A 32 -21.07 21.35 6.21
C ALA A 32 -19.68 21.70 5.62
N VAL A 33 -19.49 21.31 4.35
CA VAL A 33 -19.04 22.30 3.36
C VAL A 33 -20.10 22.36 2.26
N GLN A 34 -20.73 23.52 2.21
CA GLN A 34 -21.82 23.90 1.34
C GLN A 34 -21.40 23.95 -0.13
N ALA A 35 -22.44 23.80 -0.95
CA ALA A 35 -22.47 23.97 -2.38
C ALA A 35 -21.75 25.24 -2.85
N ALA A 36 -20.77 25.04 -3.73
CA ALA A 36 -20.41 25.99 -4.76
C ALA A 36 -20.78 25.35 -6.10
N SER A 37 -21.87 25.83 -6.69
CA SER A 37 -22.37 25.47 -8.02
C SER A 37 -21.31 25.79 -9.07
N SER A 38 -20.61 24.75 -9.53
CA SER A 38 -19.82 24.80 -10.76
C SER A 38 -20.74 24.57 -11.97
N PRO A 39 -20.49 25.19 -13.13
CA PRO A 39 -21.32 25.04 -14.34
C PRO A 39 -21.38 23.56 -14.77
N PRO A 40 -22.44 23.13 -15.48
CA PRO A 40 -22.54 21.76 -15.95
C PRO A 40 -21.50 21.55 -17.05
N VAL A 41 -20.34 21.00 -16.71
CA VAL A 41 -19.43 20.40 -17.68
C VAL A 41 -20.10 19.10 -18.13
N ASN A 42 -21.07 19.25 -19.01
CA ASN A 42 -21.65 18.17 -19.79
C ASN A 42 -20.70 17.88 -20.95
N GLU A 43 -19.57 17.25 -20.64
CA GLU A 43 -18.91 16.35 -21.56
C GLU A 43 -18.62 15.09 -20.77
N SER A 44 -19.53 14.12 -20.89
CA SER A 44 -19.19 12.73 -20.68
C SER A 44 -18.14 12.36 -21.75
N VAL A 45 -16.90 12.77 -21.51
CA VAL A 45 -15.75 12.09 -22.10
C VAL A 45 -15.84 10.71 -21.52
N LYS A 46 -16.47 9.80 -22.27
CA LYS A 46 -16.38 8.36 -22.04
C LYS A 46 -14.90 8.02 -22.22
N LYS A 47 -14.11 8.25 -21.17
CA LYS A 47 -12.70 7.88 -21.09
C LYS A 47 -12.72 6.37 -21.24
N THR A 48 -12.51 5.93 -22.46
CA THR A 48 -12.36 4.52 -22.76
C THR A 48 -11.07 4.16 -22.06
N LEU A 49 -11.18 3.56 -20.87
CA LEU A 49 -10.01 3.11 -20.14
C LEU A 49 -9.27 2.15 -21.08
N PRO A 50 -7.96 2.30 -21.24
CA PRO A 50 -7.19 1.34 -22.01
C PRO A 50 -7.46 -0.06 -21.47
N PRO A 51 -7.49 -1.08 -22.35
CA PRO A 51 -7.70 -2.45 -21.93
C PRO A 51 -6.65 -2.81 -20.87
N PRO A 52 -7.03 -3.58 -19.83
CA PRO A 52 -6.11 -3.94 -18.77
C PRO A 52 -4.85 -4.61 -19.33
N LYS A 53 -3.71 -4.32 -18.70
CA LYS A 53 -2.40 -4.88 -19.06
C LYS A 53 -1.96 -5.90 -18.00
N PRO A 54 -2.51 -7.14 -18.00
CA PRO A 54 -2.31 -8.09 -16.91
C PRO A 54 -0.85 -8.50 -16.70
N ARG A 55 -0.02 -8.53 -17.75
CA ARG A 55 1.43 -8.79 -17.62
C ARG A 55 2.16 -7.67 -16.89
N ALA A 56 1.86 -6.42 -17.21
CA ALA A 56 2.43 -5.27 -16.51
C ALA A 56 2.07 -5.33 -15.01
N TYR A 57 0.80 -5.61 -14.71
CA TYR A 57 0.33 -5.75 -13.34
C TYR A 57 0.97 -6.93 -12.60
N TYR A 58 1.18 -8.07 -13.25
CA TYR A 58 1.90 -9.21 -12.69
C TYR A 58 3.33 -8.83 -12.25
N HIS A 59 4.09 -8.20 -13.15
CA HIS A 59 5.46 -7.77 -12.86
C HIS A 59 5.50 -6.67 -11.79
N PHE A 60 4.54 -5.76 -11.77
CA PHE A 60 4.38 -4.80 -10.67
C PHE A 60 4.19 -5.49 -9.32
N LEU A 61 3.24 -6.43 -9.21
CA LEU A 61 3.01 -7.16 -7.96
C LEU A 61 4.25 -7.97 -7.52
N ARG A 62 4.97 -8.55 -8.47
CA ARG A 62 6.21 -9.27 -8.19
C ARG A 62 7.30 -8.33 -7.68
N SER A 63 7.42 -7.12 -8.24
CA SER A 63 8.29 -6.06 -7.71
C SER A 63 7.95 -5.73 -6.25
N GLN A 64 6.67 -5.52 -5.94
CA GLN A 64 6.21 -5.24 -4.57
C GLN A 64 6.55 -6.37 -3.59
N LEU A 65 6.43 -7.64 -4.03
CA LEU A 65 6.84 -8.79 -3.23
C LEU A 65 8.36 -8.76 -2.96
N LYS A 66 9.18 -8.49 -3.99
CA LYS A 66 10.65 -8.41 -3.84
C LYS A 66 11.09 -7.29 -2.92
N LEU A 67 10.39 -6.15 -2.91
CA LEU A 67 10.64 -5.08 -1.94
C LEU A 67 10.40 -5.55 -0.49
N ARG A 68 9.30 -6.27 -0.25
CA ARG A 68 9.00 -6.83 1.08
C ARG A 68 10.01 -7.89 1.51
N GLU A 69 10.64 -8.58 0.57
CA GLU A 69 11.74 -9.51 0.81
C GLU A 69 13.09 -8.80 1.02
N GLY A 70 13.17 -7.48 0.89
CA GLY A 70 14.43 -6.71 0.97
C GLY A 70 15.32 -6.85 -0.27
N LYS A 71 14.82 -7.43 -1.36
CA LYS A 71 15.57 -7.70 -2.59
C LYS A 71 15.39 -6.54 -3.57
N LEU A 72 16.04 -5.42 -3.27
CA LEU A 72 15.85 -4.16 -4.01
C LEU A 72 16.19 -4.29 -5.50
N ASP A 73 17.32 -4.93 -5.85
CA ASP A 73 17.72 -5.08 -7.26
C ASP A 73 16.74 -5.96 -8.06
N GLU A 74 16.22 -7.04 -7.46
CA GLU A 74 15.18 -7.87 -8.09
C GLU A 74 13.88 -7.08 -8.28
N ALA A 75 13.51 -6.25 -7.30
CA ALA A 75 12.33 -5.39 -7.41
C ALA A 75 12.46 -4.37 -8.54
N ILE A 76 13.63 -3.77 -8.72
CA ILE A 76 13.95 -2.87 -9.83
C ILE A 76 13.83 -3.62 -11.17
N GLY A 77 14.35 -4.85 -11.25
CA GLY A 77 14.24 -5.69 -12.45
C GLY A 77 12.79 -5.95 -12.85
N GLU A 78 11.96 -6.39 -11.91
CA GLU A 78 10.53 -6.64 -12.17
C GLU A 78 9.77 -5.37 -12.56
N LEU A 79 10.10 -4.22 -11.97
CA LEU A 79 9.45 -2.96 -12.31
C LEU A 79 9.81 -2.49 -13.73
N ARG A 80 11.01 -2.81 -14.23
CA ARG A 80 11.40 -2.58 -15.63
C ARG A 80 10.61 -3.47 -16.59
N GLU A 81 10.36 -4.73 -16.23
CA GLU A 81 9.48 -5.63 -17.00
C GLU A 81 8.03 -5.11 -17.03
N ALA A 82 7.54 -4.55 -15.91
CA ALA A 82 6.22 -3.92 -15.88
C ALA A 82 6.13 -2.76 -16.89
N ILE A 83 7.13 -1.87 -16.92
CA ILE A 83 7.21 -0.75 -17.88
C ILE A 83 7.33 -1.25 -19.33
N ALA A 84 8.03 -2.37 -19.57
CA ALA A 84 8.12 -2.95 -20.91
C ALA A 84 6.76 -3.46 -21.43
N HIS A 85 5.86 -3.88 -20.53
CA HIS A 85 4.52 -4.33 -20.88
C HIS A 85 3.46 -3.20 -20.93
N ASP A 86 3.69 -2.12 -20.17
CA ASP A 86 2.87 -0.90 -20.22
C ASP A 86 3.74 0.36 -20.10
N ASP A 87 4.24 0.82 -21.24
CA ASP A 87 5.14 1.96 -21.35
C ASP A 87 4.44 3.31 -21.14
N LYS A 88 3.09 3.31 -21.24
CA LYS A 88 2.21 4.46 -21.13
C LYS A 88 1.71 4.70 -19.71
N GLU A 89 1.84 3.72 -18.81
CA GLU A 89 1.45 3.88 -17.40
C GLU A 89 2.50 4.71 -16.65
N PRO A 90 2.22 5.97 -16.31
CA PRO A 90 3.23 6.86 -15.75
C PRO A 90 3.65 6.47 -14.33
N SER A 91 2.74 5.86 -13.56
CA SER A 91 3.00 5.47 -12.17
C SER A 91 4.17 4.50 -12.05
N LEU A 92 4.34 3.56 -12.99
CA LEU A 92 5.46 2.60 -12.97
C LEU A 92 6.84 3.28 -13.02
N ARG A 93 6.95 4.42 -13.72
CA ARG A 93 8.20 5.20 -13.78
C ARG A 93 8.45 5.97 -12.50
N VAL A 94 7.40 6.47 -11.85
CA VAL A 94 7.48 7.12 -10.54
C VAL A 94 7.90 6.12 -9.47
N ASP A 95 7.34 4.92 -9.49
CA ASP A 95 7.75 3.83 -8.60
C ASP A 95 9.22 3.50 -8.82
N LEU A 96 9.67 3.40 -10.08
CA LEU A 96 11.07 3.08 -10.41
C LEU A 96 12.02 4.17 -9.94
N ALA A 97 11.67 5.44 -10.15
CA ALA A 97 12.43 6.57 -9.65
C ALA A 97 12.54 6.54 -8.12
N SER A 98 11.44 6.21 -7.43
CA SER A 98 11.41 6.09 -5.96
C SER A 98 12.38 5.01 -5.49
N LEU A 99 12.43 3.86 -6.15
CA LEU A 99 13.38 2.80 -5.79
C LEU A 99 14.85 3.21 -5.96
N TYR A 100 15.16 4.03 -6.98
CA TYR A 100 16.53 4.51 -7.18
C TYR A 100 16.97 5.56 -6.16
N ILE A 101 16.03 6.31 -5.57
CA ILE A 101 16.35 7.30 -4.51
C ILE A 101 16.78 6.59 -3.23
N TYR A 102 16.16 5.45 -2.92
CA TYR A 102 16.42 4.69 -1.68
C TYR A 102 17.44 3.55 -1.85
N ARG A 103 18.13 3.49 -2.99
CA ARG A 103 19.12 2.45 -3.30
C ARG A 103 20.45 2.65 -2.58
#